data_AF-A0A497G6T6-F1
#
_entry.id   AF-A0A497G6T6-F1
#
_cell.length_a   1.000
_cell.length_b   1.000
_cell.length_c   1.000
_cell.angle_alpha   90.00
_cell.angle_beta   90.00
_cell.angle_gamma   90.00
#
_symmetry.space_group_name_H-M   'P 1'
#
loop_
_entity.id
_entity.type
_entity.pdbx_description
1 polymer ?
#
loop_
_entity_poly.entity_id
_entity_poly.type
_entity_poly.pdbx_seq_one_letter_code
_entity_poly.pdbx_strand_id
1 'polypeptide(L)'
;MDSYPDGKSWAAGIFAQDEIGLFDERLMIIPGIRWDAYRSETEDHPDKKEDRWSPKIAAVVKVTDDISVFSNYGLGFRAPRMSELYMTGTHFALNTFVPNPDLEPEKSRNFEIGTRGTVDITGDINLSWDSTYYLVYAEDFIETVVNVTYPFGPFGPTGGTTTCRNESKVRLWGIENSMDLSLPWGFSTFVTYELERGRNTDEDVWLTSMPADKLRWGARYR
;
A
#
# COMPACT_ATOMS: atom_id res chain seq x y z
N MET A 1 19.45 19.26 -20.87
CA MET A 1 18.76 19.95 -19.77
C MET A 1 18.37 18.87 -18.81
N ASP A 2 18.89 18.92 -17.60
CA ASP A 2 18.60 17.91 -16.58
C ASP A 2 17.11 17.94 -16.26
N SER A 3 16.44 16.80 -16.39
CA SER A 3 14.99 16.67 -16.23
C SER A 3 14.51 16.77 -14.77
N TYR A 4 15.46 16.88 -13.83
CA TYR A 4 15.23 16.97 -12.39
C TYR A 4 15.84 18.29 -11.90
N PRO A 5 15.03 19.26 -11.49
CA PRO A 5 15.56 20.47 -10.88
C PRO A 5 16.20 20.12 -9.53
N ASP A 6 17.26 20.82 -9.18
CA ASP A 6 17.85 20.72 -7.85
C ASP A 6 16.80 21.12 -6.80
N GLY A 7 16.74 20.34 -5.72
CA GLY A 7 15.76 20.59 -4.68
C GLY A 7 16.02 19.77 -3.43
N LYS A 8 15.35 20.17 -2.35
CA LYS A 8 15.49 19.57 -1.01
C LYS A 8 14.13 19.11 -0.55
N SER A 9 14.08 17.93 0.06
CA SER A 9 12.87 17.43 0.69
C SER A 9 13.19 16.95 2.10
N TRP A 10 12.29 17.24 3.04
CA TRP A 10 12.36 16.72 4.40
C TRP A 10 10.99 16.26 4.87
N ALA A 11 10.98 15.29 5.77
CA ALA A 11 9.78 14.84 6.46
C ALA A 11 10.10 14.58 7.93
N ALA A 12 9.14 14.84 8.80
CA ALA A 12 9.19 14.59 10.22
C ALA A 12 7.86 14.00 10.68
N GLY A 13 7.88 13.13 11.69
CA GLY A 13 6.65 12.55 12.21
C GLY A 13 6.75 12.15 13.67
N ILE A 14 5.60 12.21 14.35
CA ILE A 14 5.43 11.86 15.77
C ILE A 14 4.25 10.88 15.85
N PHE A 15 4.36 9.86 16.70
CA PHE A 15 3.32 8.87 16.87
C PHE A 15 3.09 8.52 18.34
N ALA A 16 1.87 8.07 18.64
CA ALA A 16 1.48 7.49 19.91
C ALA A 16 0.60 6.25 19.66
N GLN A 17 0.77 5.23 20.49
CA GLN A 17 -0.02 4.00 20.46
C GLN A 17 -0.21 3.51 21.89
N ASP A 18 -1.37 2.94 22.15
CA ASP A 18 -1.69 2.26 23.41
C ASP A 18 -2.16 0.83 23.15
N GLU A 19 -2.03 -0.05 24.15
CA GLU A 19 -2.49 -1.44 24.10
C GLU A 19 -3.36 -1.72 25.32
N ILE A 20 -4.66 -1.86 25.08
CA ILE A 20 -5.66 -1.93 26.14
C ILE A 20 -6.21 -3.36 26.19
N GLY A 21 -5.81 -4.10 27.21
CA GLY A 21 -6.34 -5.42 27.54
C GLY A 21 -7.67 -5.33 28.30
N LEU A 22 -8.67 -6.08 27.84
CA LEU A 22 -10.01 -6.18 28.43
C LEU A 22 -10.37 -7.67 28.59
N PHE A 23 -11.28 -7.97 29.54
CA PHE A 23 -11.79 -9.32 29.80
C PHE A 23 -10.67 -10.34 30.05
N ASP A 24 -9.81 -10.09 31.02
CA ASP A 24 -8.63 -10.92 31.32
C ASP A 24 -7.73 -11.12 30.07
N GLU A 25 -7.53 -10.04 29.33
CA GLU A 25 -6.76 -9.99 28.08
C GLU A 25 -7.30 -10.87 26.94
N ARG A 26 -8.57 -11.29 27.00
CA ARG A 26 -9.23 -11.97 25.88
C ARG A 26 -9.56 -11.03 24.73
N LEU A 27 -9.73 -9.74 25.01
CA LEU A 27 -9.86 -8.70 24.00
C LEU A 27 -8.73 -7.68 24.19
N MET A 28 -7.97 -7.44 23.14
CA MET A 28 -6.98 -6.37 23.09
C MET A 28 -7.42 -5.34 22.06
N ILE A 29 -7.51 -4.07 22.48
CA ILE A 29 -7.79 -2.94 21.60
C ILE A 29 -6.53 -2.08 21.51
N ILE A 30 -6.12 -1.74 20.30
CA ILE A 30 -4.86 -1.06 20.02
C ILE A 30 -5.16 0.21 19.21
N PRO A 31 -5.53 1.33 19.87
CA PRO A 31 -5.63 2.62 19.19
C PRO A 31 -4.21 3.18 18.95
N GLY A 32 -4.03 3.82 17.79
CA GLY A 32 -2.81 4.52 17.47
C GLY A 32 -3.08 5.74 16.62
N ILE A 33 -2.19 6.72 16.71
CA ILE A 33 -2.24 7.92 15.87
C ILE A 33 -0.83 8.36 15.53
N ARG A 34 -0.65 8.78 14.29
CA ARG A 34 0.60 9.38 13.81
C ARG A 34 0.30 10.70 13.14
N TRP A 35 1.15 11.68 13.38
CA TRP A 35 1.20 12.94 12.64
C TRP A 35 2.50 12.99 11.85
N ASP A 36 2.41 13.35 10.58
CA ASP A 36 3.54 13.53 9.68
C ASP A 36 3.46 14.90 9.05
N ALA A 37 4.59 15.60 8.94
CA ALA A 37 4.75 16.81 8.16
C ALA A 37 5.88 16.63 7.16
N TYR A 38 5.68 17.14 5.95
CA TYR A 38 6.68 17.08 4.90
C TYR A 38 6.75 18.40 4.15
N ARG A 39 7.92 18.66 3.57
CA ARG A 39 8.14 19.80 2.67
C ARG A 39 9.17 19.45 1.61
N SER A 40 8.87 19.90 0.41
CA SER A 40 9.69 19.77 -0.79
C SER A 40 9.88 21.17 -1.38
N GLU A 41 11.13 21.53 -1.65
CA GLU A 41 11.56 22.86 -2.09
C GLU A 41 12.45 22.72 -3.33
N THR A 42 12.33 23.67 -4.26
CA THR A 42 13.21 23.81 -5.42
C THR A 42 13.34 25.29 -5.77
N GLU A 43 14.36 25.68 -6.53
CA GLU A 43 14.62 27.09 -6.85
C GLU A 43 13.58 27.68 -7.81
N ASP A 44 13.06 26.86 -8.74
CA ASP A 44 12.27 27.32 -9.89
C ASP A 44 10.75 27.12 -9.75
N HIS A 45 10.28 26.46 -8.68
CA HIS A 45 8.87 26.13 -8.46
C HIS A 45 8.42 26.38 -7.02
N PRO A 46 7.10 26.60 -6.79
CA PRO A 46 6.57 26.74 -5.45
C PRO A 46 6.84 25.53 -4.56
N ASP A 47 7.15 25.80 -3.29
CA ASP A 47 7.31 24.75 -2.28
C ASP A 47 6.01 23.95 -2.09
N LYS A 48 6.13 22.62 -2.01
CA LYS A 48 5.06 21.75 -1.56
C LYS A 48 5.28 21.44 -0.08
N LYS A 49 4.38 21.87 0.79
CA LYS A 49 4.39 21.55 2.22
C LYS A 49 3.01 21.11 2.67
N GLU A 50 2.95 20.09 3.53
CA GLU A 50 1.69 19.60 4.08
C GLU A 50 1.95 18.78 5.35
N ASP A 51 0.88 18.55 6.10
CA ASP A 51 0.87 17.64 7.23
C ASP A 51 -0.38 16.76 7.23
N ARG A 52 -0.28 15.58 7.84
CA ARG A 52 -1.33 14.56 7.84
C ARG A 52 -1.38 13.81 9.16
N TRP A 53 -2.61 13.50 9.56
CA TRP A 53 -2.92 12.60 10.66
C TRP A 53 -3.35 11.24 10.12
N SER A 54 -2.74 10.19 10.66
CA SER A 54 -2.98 8.78 10.32
C SER A 54 -3.41 8.01 11.57
N PRO A 55 -4.69 8.11 11.98
CA PRO A 55 -5.25 7.27 13.03
C PRO A 55 -5.38 5.81 12.56
N LYS A 56 -5.22 4.89 13.52
CA LYS A 56 -5.48 3.47 13.36
C LYS A 56 -6.14 2.89 14.61
N ILE A 57 -6.88 1.83 14.42
CA ILE A 57 -7.41 1.01 15.51
C ILE A 57 -7.34 -0.46 15.11
N ALA A 58 -6.75 -1.27 15.97
CA ALA A 58 -6.78 -2.72 15.82
C ALA A 58 -7.47 -3.36 17.02
N ALA A 59 -8.00 -4.56 16.79
CA ALA A 59 -8.59 -5.41 17.81
C ALA A 59 -8.09 -6.84 17.62
N VAL A 60 -7.78 -7.50 18.72
CA VAL A 60 -7.44 -8.93 18.76
C VAL A 60 -8.33 -9.61 19.79
N VAL A 61 -9.01 -10.67 19.38
CA VAL A 61 -9.90 -11.48 20.22
C VAL A 61 -9.33 -12.88 20.33
N LYS A 62 -8.96 -13.29 21.54
CA LYS A 62 -8.60 -14.68 21.86
C LYS A 62 -9.87 -15.52 21.94
N VAL A 63 -10.14 -16.29 20.90
CA VAL A 63 -11.28 -17.23 20.86
C VAL A 63 -10.99 -18.41 21.78
N THR A 64 -9.76 -18.91 21.74
CA THR A 64 -9.17 -19.85 22.69
C THR A 64 -7.79 -19.33 23.10
N ASP A 65 -7.08 -20.06 23.96
CA ASP A 65 -5.71 -19.70 24.35
C ASP A 65 -4.73 -19.80 23.16
N ASP A 66 -5.06 -20.62 22.16
CA ASP A 66 -4.22 -20.89 20.99
C ASP A 66 -4.76 -20.28 19.68
N ILE A 67 -5.97 -19.70 19.68
CA ILE A 67 -6.64 -19.18 18.49
C ILE A 67 -7.08 -17.74 18.72
N SER A 68 -6.66 -16.87 17.82
CA SER A 68 -7.02 -15.46 17.82
C SER A 68 -7.62 -15.01 16.49
N VAL A 69 -8.65 -14.18 16.58
CA VAL A 69 -9.16 -13.39 15.45
C VAL A 69 -8.66 -11.97 15.62
N PHE A 70 -8.23 -11.33 14.55
CA PHE A 70 -7.79 -9.95 14.58
C PHE A 70 -8.44 -9.14 13.48
N SER A 71 -8.56 -7.85 13.72
CA SER A 71 -8.99 -6.88 12.73
C SER A 71 -8.23 -5.58 12.91
N ASN A 72 -7.97 -4.87 11.83
CA ASN A 72 -7.26 -3.60 11.83
C ASN A 72 -7.94 -2.65 10.85
N TYR A 73 -8.05 -1.38 11.25
CA TYR A 73 -8.50 -0.29 10.39
C TYR A 73 -7.55 0.88 10.56
N GLY A 74 -7.02 1.41 9.46
CA GLY A 74 -6.06 2.50 9.50
C GLY A 74 -6.15 3.43 8.31
N LEU A 75 -5.84 4.70 8.56
CA LEU A 75 -5.67 5.71 7.52
C LEU A 75 -4.18 5.87 7.19
N GLY A 76 -3.85 5.87 5.91
CA GLY A 76 -2.50 6.09 5.40
C GLY A 76 -2.45 7.22 4.38
N PHE A 77 -1.24 7.67 4.05
CA PHE A 77 -1.02 8.58 2.93
C PHE A 77 0.37 8.40 2.32
N ARG A 78 0.55 8.90 1.10
CA ARG A 78 1.85 9.01 0.44
C ARG A 78 2.04 10.44 -0.03
N ALA A 79 3.08 11.10 0.46
CA ALA A 79 3.49 12.41 -0.05
C ALA A 79 3.90 12.31 -1.54
N PRO A 80 3.60 13.34 -2.35
CA PRO A 80 4.12 13.43 -3.71
C PRO A 80 5.65 13.47 -3.70
N ARG A 81 6.28 12.74 -4.61
CA ARG A 81 7.73 12.72 -4.80
C ARG A 81 8.18 13.99 -5.51
N MET A 82 9.44 14.39 -5.30
CA MET A 82 10.06 15.50 -6.05
C MET A 82 9.90 15.33 -7.57
N SER A 83 10.06 14.10 -8.08
CA SER A 83 9.89 13.76 -9.49
C SER A 83 8.44 13.86 -9.98
N GLU A 84 7.45 13.77 -9.09
CA GLU A 84 6.04 13.93 -9.46
C GLU A 84 5.66 15.42 -9.47
N LEU A 85 6.23 16.20 -8.54
CA LEU A 85 5.97 17.63 -8.38
C LEU A 85 6.67 18.49 -9.43
N TYR A 86 7.95 18.23 -9.69
CA TYR A 86 8.86 19.21 -10.32
C TYR A 86 9.56 18.71 -11.58
N MET A 87 9.18 17.55 -12.12
CA MET A 87 9.83 17.02 -13.32
C MET A 87 9.59 17.94 -14.52
N THR A 88 10.69 18.27 -15.21
CA THR A 88 10.73 19.16 -16.39
C THR A 88 11.49 18.50 -17.54
N GLY A 89 11.63 19.21 -18.66
CA GLY A 89 12.41 18.75 -19.81
C GLY A 89 11.61 17.87 -20.76
N THR A 90 12.31 17.16 -21.65
CA THR A 90 11.68 16.33 -22.70
C THR A 90 11.35 14.94 -22.16
N HIS A 91 10.10 14.50 -22.32
CA HIS A 91 9.69 13.12 -22.03
C HIS A 91 10.02 12.21 -23.23
N PHE A 92 9.51 12.54 -24.41
CA PHE A 92 9.82 11.87 -25.68
C PHE A 92 9.47 12.78 -26.85
N ALA A 93 10.19 12.68 -27.98
CA ALA A 93 9.95 13.47 -29.19
C ALA A 93 9.67 14.96 -28.88
N LEU A 94 8.53 15.48 -29.31
CA LEU A 94 8.07 16.86 -29.06
C LEU A 94 7.18 16.99 -27.80
N ASN A 95 7.22 16.01 -26.90
CA ASN A 95 6.50 16.02 -25.62
C ASN A 95 7.41 16.47 -24.47
N THR A 96 6.91 17.40 -23.65
CA THR A 96 7.67 17.95 -22.52
C THR A 96 6.94 17.74 -21.20
N PHE A 97 7.70 17.51 -20.13
CA PHE A 97 7.14 17.44 -18.78
C PHE A 97 6.71 18.82 -18.30
N VAL A 98 5.54 18.86 -17.67
CA VAL A 98 4.97 20.03 -17.03
C VAL A 98 4.85 19.74 -15.53
N PRO A 99 5.66 20.42 -14.69
CA PRO A 99 5.57 20.35 -13.24
C PRO A 99 4.15 20.58 -12.72
N ASN A 100 3.80 19.85 -11.67
CA ASN A 100 2.55 20.04 -10.94
C ASN A 100 2.82 20.14 -9.43
N PRO A 101 3.17 21.33 -8.92
CA PRO A 101 3.37 21.55 -7.49
C PRO A 101 2.07 21.46 -6.68
N ASP A 102 0.90 21.45 -7.32
CA ASP A 102 -0.41 21.42 -6.68
C ASP A 102 -0.86 19.99 -6.32
N LEU A 103 -0.07 18.96 -6.62
CA LEU A 103 -0.39 17.57 -6.29
C LEU A 103 -0.74 17.40 -4.81
N GLU A 104 -1.87 16.77 -4.55
CA GLU A 104 -2.24 16.30 -3.22
C GLU A 104 -1.53 14.97 -2.91
N PRO A 105 -1.30 14.65 -1.63
CA PRO A 105 -0.88 13.32 -1.23
C PRO A 105 -1.95 12.27 -1.54
N GLU A 106 -1.52 11.09 -1.98
CA GLU A 106 -2.39 9.93 -2.09
C GLU A 106 -2.86 9.52 -0.70
N LYS A 107 -4.13 9.16 -0.54
CA LYS A 107 -4.72 8.79 0.75
C LYS A 107 -5.19 7.35 0.68
N SER A 108 -5.06 6.60 1.77
CA SER A 108 -5.56 5.23 1.85
C SER A 108 -6.36 4.96 3.12
N ARG A 109 -7.37 4.09 2.99
CA ARG A 109 -8.13 3.49 4.08
C ARG A 109 -7.95 1.99 3.98
N ASN A 110 -7.30 1.42 4.98
CA ASN A 110 -6.92 0.01 5.00
C ASN A 110 -7.78 -0.70 6.03
N PHE A 111 -8.41 -1.79 5.63
CA PHE A 111 -9.13 -2.70 6.49
C PHE A 111 -8.54 -4.10 6.34
N GLU A 112 -8.23 -4.72 7.46
CA GLU A 112 -7.72 -6.10 7.50
C GLU A 112 -8.53 -6.87 8.54
N ILE A 113 -8.83 -8.13 8.23
CA ILE A 113 -9.40 -9.09 9.16
C ILE A 113 -8.76 -10.43 8.93
N GLY A 114 -8.44 -11.13 10.02
CA GLY A 114 -7.74 -12.39 9.92
C GLY A 114 -7.87 -13.25 11.14
N THR A 115 -7.33 -14.45 11.02
CA THR A 115 -7.26 -15.43 12.10
C THR A 115 -5.86 -15.99 12.13
N ARG A 116 -5.35 -16.23 13.33
CA ARG A 116 -4.10 -16.94 13.54
C ARG A 116 -4.25 -17.91 14.69
N GLY A 117 -3.54 -19.03 14.63
CA GLY A 117 -3.54 -19.94 15.74
C GLY A 117 -2.73 -21.19 15.50
N THR A 118 -2.66 -22.00 16.55
CA THR A 118 -2.03 -23.32 16.54
C THR A 118 -2.98 -24.32 17.19
N VAL A 119 -3.12 -25.50 16.61
CA VAL A 119 -3.92 -26.59 17.17
C VAL A 119 -3.09 -27.86 17.17
N ASP A 120 -3.02 -28.48 18.34
CA ASP A 120 -2.57 -29.86 18.49
C ASP A 120 -3.64 -30.80 17.91
N ILE A 121 -3.29 -31.51 16.85
CA ILE A 121 -4.17 -32.51 16.23
C ILE A 121 -3.98 -33.85 16.92
N THR A 122 -2.72 -34.28 17.06
CA THR A 122 -2.33 -35.50 17.77
C THR A 122 -0.89 -35.40 18.26
N GLY A 123 -0.60 -34.73 19.38
CA GLY A 123 0.67 -34.68 20.12
C GLY A 123 1.93 -34.33 19.31
N ASP A 124 2.32 -35.23 18.41
CA ASP A 124 3.35 -35.09 17.39
C ASP A 124 2.87 -34.35 16.11
N ILE A 125 1.56 -34.14 15.95
CA ILE A 125 0.98 -33.42 14.80
C ILE A 125 0.35 -32.11 15.27
N ASN A 126 0.89 -30.99 14.79
CA ASN A 126 0.43 -29.65 15.12
C ASN A 126 0.20 -28.84 13.84
N LEU A 127 -0.97 -28.21 13.73
CA LEU A 127 -1.30 -27.28 12.64
C LEU A 127 -1.21 -25.85 13.16
N SER A 128 -0.38 -25.02 12.51
CA SER A 128 -0.37 -23.58 12.71
C SER A 128 -0.84 -22.88 11.45
N TRP A 129 -1.57 -21.77 11.60
CA TRP A 129 -1.98 -20.96 10.46
C TRP A 129 -1.99 -19.47 10.75
N ASP A 130 -1.88 -18.70 9.68
CA ASP A 130 -2.16 -17.27 9.62
C ASP A 130 -2.92 -17.00 8.32
N SER A 131 -4.12 -16.44 8.44
CA SER A 131 -5.01 -16.16 7.33
C SER A 131 -5.53 -14.73 7.45
N THR A 132 -5.34 -13.93 6.41
CA THR A 132 -5.72 -12.53 6.37
C THR A 132 -6.50 -12.22 5.09
N TYR A 133 -7.60 -11.50 5.24
CA TYR A 133 -8.26 -10.78 4.16
C TYR A 133 -8.01 -9.29 4.37
N TYR A 134 -7.63 -8.59 3.30
CA TYR A 134 -7.44 -7.15 3.34
C TYR A 134 -8.20 -6.44 2.22
N LEU A 135 -8.55 -5.19 2.50
CA LEU A 135 -9.26 -4.29 1.62
C LEU A 135 -8.65 -2.90 1.78
N VAL A 136 -8.16 -2.34 0.67
CA VAL A 136 -7.54 -1.02 0.61
C VAL A 136 -8.34 -0.16 -0.35
N TYR A 137 -8.78 0.99 0.14
CA TYR A 137 -9.34 2.07 -0.67
C TYR A 137 -8.31 3.19 -0.73
N ALA A 138 -7.75 3.44 -1.90
CA ALA A 138 -6.85 4.55 -2.16
C ALA A 138 -7.58 5.63 -2.99
N GLU A 139 -7.38 6.88 -2.63
CA GLU A 139 -7.91 8.06 -3.31
C GLU A 139 -6.75 9.00 -3.65
N ASP A 140 -6.97 9.88 -4.63
CA ASP A 140 -5.99 10.86 -5.11
C ASP A 140 -4.70 10.20 -5.62
N PHE A 141 -4.79 9.04 -6.27
CA PHE A 141 -3.63 8.35 -6.81
C PHE A 141 -2.92 9.23 -7.86
N ILE A 142 -1.60 9.38 -7.73
CA ILE A 142 -0.81 10.26 -8.58
C ILE A 142 -0.43 9.49 -9.84
N GLU A 143 -1.03 9.87 -10.96
CA GLU A 143 -0.79 9.27 -12.26
C GLU A 143 -0.09 10.22 -13.22
N THR A 144 0.71 9.65 -14.12
CA THR A 144 1.37 10.40 -15.19
C THR A 144 0.47 10.43 -16.41
N VAL A 145 -0.09 11.61 -16.70
CA VAL A 145 -0.99 11.83 -17.84
C VAL A 145 -0.20 12.38 -19.02
N VAL A 146 -0.30 11.71 -20.16
CA VAL A 146 0.35 12.11 -21.43
C VAL A 146 -0.69 12.70 -22.37
N ASN A 147 -0.56 13.99 -22.67
CA ASN A 147 -1.37 14.69 -23.67
C ASN A 147 -0.57 14.84 -24.95
N VAL A 148 -1.09 14.34 -26.07
CA VAL A 148 -0.51 14.52 -27.41
C VAL A 148 -1.33 15.54 -28.19
N THR A 149 -0.65 16.46 -28.87
CA THR A 149 -1.29 17.48 -29.71
C THR A 149 -1.45 16.98 -31.13
N TYR A 150 -2.65 17.22 -31.69
CA TYR A 150 -3.03 16.90 -33.07
C TYR A 150 -3.05 18.18 -33.93
N PRO A 151 -2.78 18.11 -35.24
CA PRO A 151 -2.66 16.90 -36.07
C PRO A 151 -1.30 16.19 -35.96
N PHE A 152 -1.31 14.89 -36.29
CA PHE A 152 -0.09 14.13 -36.58
C PHE A 152 0.55 14.69 -37.85
N GLY A 153 1.77 15.21 -37.74
CA GLY A 153 2.59 15.54 -38.91
C GLY A 153 3.13 14.27 -39.56
N PRO A 154 3.80 14.36 -40.72
CA PRO A 154 4.37 13.21 -41.44
C PRO A 154 5.41 12.40 -40.63
N PHE A 155 5.85 12.89 -39.46
CA PHE A 155 6.84 12.26 -38.59
C PHE A 155 6.33 11.92 -37.18
N GLY A 156 5.02 12.07 -36.89
CA GLY A 156 4.46 11.79 -35.58
C GLY A 156 3.70 12.97 -34.93
N PRO A 157 3.46 12.93 -33.61
CA PRO A 157 2.80 13.99 -32.88
C PRO A 157 3.57 15.31 -33.04
N THR A 158 2.86 16.42 -33.23
CA THR A 158 3.46 17.76 -33.43
C THR A 158 3.84 18.45 -32.12
N GLY A 159 3.46 17.88 -30.99
CA GLY A 159 3.76 18.37 -29.66
C GLY A 159 3.02 17.58 -28.58
N GLY A 160 3.24 17.94 -27.33
CA GLY A 160 2.49 17.39 -26.22
C GLY A 160 3.06 17.77 -24.87
N THR A 161 2.32 17.43 -23.84
CA THR A 161 2.75 17.58 -22.45
C THR A 161 2.59 16.28 -21.70
N THR A 162 3.44 16.07 -20.71
CA THR A 162 3.30 15.00 -19.73
C THR A 162 3.27 15.64 -18.35
N THR A 163 2.29 15.30 -17.52
CA THR A 163 2.16 15.90 -16.19
C THR A 163 1.59 14.89 -15.21
N CYS A 164 1.98 14.97 -13.94
CA CYS A 164 1.41 14.14 -12.89
C CYS A 164 0.13 14.78 -12.36
N ARG A 165 -0.92 13.99 -12.08
CA ARG A 165 -2.21 14.47 -11.55
C ARG A 165 -2.80 13.46 -10.57
N ASN A 166 -3.58 13.96 -9.60
CA ASN A 166 -4.42 13.13 -8.74
C ASN A 166 -5.71 12.80 -9.53
N GLU A 167 -5.79 11.62 -10.13
CA GLU A 167 -6.90 11.27 -11.05
C GLU A 167 -7.74 10.09 -10.55
N SER A 168 -7.11 9.08 -9.96
CA SER A 168 -7.75 7.78 -9.78
C SER A 168 -8.07 7.45 -8.33
N LYS A 169 -9.23 6.83 -8.13
CA LYS A 169 -9.57 6.03 -6.97
C LYS A 169 -9.33 4.56 -7.27
N VAL A 170 -8.64 3.89 -6.35
CA VAL A 170 -8.24 2.50 -6.48
C VAL A 170 -8.79 1.70 -5.32
N ARG A 171 -9.37 0.54 -5.63
CA ARG A 171 -9.73 -0.47 -4.64
C ARG A 171 -8.90 -1.72 -4.85
N LEU A 172 -8.11 -2.09 -3.85
CA LEU A 172 -7.39 -3.35 -3.79
C LEU A 172 -8.04 -4.27 -2.76
N TRP A 173 -8.10 -5.56 -3.04
CA TRP A 173 -8.44 -6.55 -2.04
C TRP A 173 -7.60 -7.80 -2.26
N GLY A 174 -7.37 -8.53 -1.19
CA GLY A 174 -6.59 -9.75 -1.27
C GLY A 174 -6.82 -10.69 -0.11
N ILE A 175 -6.28 -11.89 -0.29
CA ILE A 175 -6.24 -12.94 0.72
C ILE A 175 -4.80 -13.44 0.79
N GLU A 176 -4.29 -13.55 2.01
CA GLU A 176 -3.02 -14.19 2.33
C GLU A 176 -3.29 -15.34 3.30
N ASN A 177 -2.75 -16.52 3.00
CA ASN A 177 -2.82 -17.67 3.88
C ASN A 177 -1.44 -18.31 4.00
N SER A 178 -1.09 -18.69 5.22
CA SER A 178 0.04 -19.55 5.55
C SER A 178 -0.44 -20.65 6.48
N MET A 179 -0.07 -21.89 6.17
CA MET A 179 -0.33 -23.05 7.01
C MET A 179 0.93 -23.88 7.13
N ASP A 180 1.28 -24.26 8.36
CA ASP A 180 2.41 -25.12 8.67
C ASP A 180 1.90 -26.32 9.48
N LEU A 181 2.17 -27.54 8.99
CA LEU A 181 1.84 -28.78 9.67
C LEU A 181 3.14 -29.44 10.14
N SER A 182 3.33 -29.47 11.44
CA SER A 182 4.39 -30.25 12.09
C SER A 182 3.98 -31.72 12.13
N LEU A 183 4.91 -32.61 11.84
CA LEU A 183 4.72 -34.05 11.76
C LEU A 183 5.74 -34.77 12.68
N PRO A 184 5.50 -36.05 13.01
CA PRO A 184 6.47 -36.85 13.76
C PRO A 184 7.84 -36.93 13.06
N TRP A 185 8.85 -37.31 13.83
CA TRP A 185 10.21 -37.58 13.34
C TRP A 185 10.95 -36.39 12.72
N GLY A 186 10.58 -35.16 13.09
CA GLY A 186 11.28 -33.93 12.63
C GLY A 186 10.82 -33.41 11.26
N PHE A 187 9.75 -33.98 10.69
CA PHE A 187 9.17 -33.51 9.43
C PHE A 187 8.20 -32.34 9.65
N SER A 188 8.12 -31.45 8.68
CA SER A 188 7.02 -30.48 8.57
C SER A 188 6.69 -30.22 7.11
N THR A 189 5.45 -29.84 6.85
CA THR A 189 5.01 -29.38 5.52
C THR A 189 4.36 -28.01 5.66
N PHE A 190 4.45 -27.20 4.63
CA PHE A 190 3.82 -25.88 4.60
C PHE A 190 3.11 -25.63 3.28
N VAL A 191 2.09 -24.79 3.34
CA VAL A 191 1.38 -24.26 2.19
C VAL A 191 1.16 -22.77 2.41
N THR A 192 1.48 -21.95 1.40
CA THR A 192 1.16 -20.52 1.40
C THR A 192 0.41 -20.15 0.13
N TYR A 193 -0.65 -19.36 0.25
CA TYR A 193 -1.44 -18.86 -0.86
C TYR A 193 -1.62 -17.35 -0.76
N GLU A 194 -1.40 -16.66 -1.88
CA GLU A 194 -1.52 -15.20 -2.00
C GLU A 194 -2.35 -14.87 -3.24
N LEU A 195 -3.39 -14.06 -3.04
CA LEU A 195 -4.30 -13.56 -4.05
C LEU A 195 -4.46 -12.06 -3.86
N GLU A 196 -4.26 -11.28 -4.92
CA GLU A 196 -4.47 -9.84 -4.90
C GLU A 196 -5.18 -9.39 -6.18
N ARG A 197 -6.16 -8.50 -6.03
CA ARG A 197 -6.92 -7.93 -7.14
C ARG A 197 -7.13 -6.43 -6.92
N GLY A 198 -6.95 -5.65 -7.98
CA GLY A 198 -7.04 -4.21 -7.93
C GLY A 198 -7.89 -3.64 -9.06
N ARG A 199 -8.71 -2.63 -8.75
CA ARG A 199 -9.58 -1.96 -9.71
C ARG A 199 -9.51 -0.45 -9.56
N ASN A 200 -9.40 0.27 -10.67
CA ASN A 200 -9.71 1.70 -10.72
C ASN A 200 -11.24 1.84 -10.67
N THR A 201 -11.74 2.51 -9.64
CA THR A 201 -13.18 2.63 -9.40
C THR A 201 -13.83 3.81 -10.11
N ASP A 202 -13.05 4.77 -10.63
CA ASP A 202 -13.60 5.89 -11.40
C ASP A 202 -13.83 5.49 -12.86
N GLU A 203 -12.89 4.75 -13.46
CA GLU A 203 -13.00 4.25 -14.83
C GLU A 203 -13.64 2.84 -14.93
N ASP A 204 -13.87 2.20 -13.78
CA ASP A 204 -14.42 0.84 -13.66
C ASP A 204 -13.55 -0.25 -14.33
N VAL A 205 -12.25 -0.01 -14.49
CA VAL A 205 -11.27 -0.91 -15.13
C VAL A 205 -10.38 -1.63 -14.12
N TRP A 206 -9.95 -2.86 -14.44
CA TRP A 206 -8.97 -3.59 -13.65
C TRP A 206 -7.58 -2.97 -13.81
N LEU A 207 -6.81 -2.93 -12.72
CA LEU A 207 -5.41 -2.51 -12.80
C LEU A 207 -4.60 -3.51 -13.61
N THR A 208 -3.73 -3.00 -14.47
CA THR A 208 -2.93 -3.81 -15.39
C THR A 208 -1.71 -4.44 -14.73
N SER A 209 -1.24 -3.90 -13.61
CA SER A 209 -0.02 -4.31 -12.92
C SER A 209 -0.30 -5.02 -11.58
N MET A 210 -1.19 -6.00 -11.57
CA MET A 210 -1.42 -6.85 -10.39
C MET A 210 -0.49 -8.08 -10.41
N PRO A 211 0.06 -8.51 -9.25
CA PRO A 211 0.78 -9.76 -9.18
C PRO A 211 -0.13 -10.95 -9.53
N ALA A 212 0.48 -11.99 -10.12
CA ALA A 212 -0.19 -13.27 -10.31
C ALA A 212 -0.40 -13.98 -8.97
N ASP A 213 -1.43 -14.82 -8.90
CA ASP A 213 -1.70 -15.68 -7.76
C ASP A 213 -0.49 -16.57 -7.47
N LYS A 214 -0.08 -16.65 -6.20
CA LYS A 214 1.07 -17.46 -5.80
C LYS A 214 0.62 -18.56 -4.87
N LEU A 215 0.92 -19.80 -5.26
CA LEU A 215 0.85 -20.97 -4.39
C LEU A 215 2.27 -21.49 -4.18
N ARG A 216 2.67 -21.63 -2.92
CA ARG A 216 3.90 -22.33 -2.55
C ARG A 216 3.57 -23.46 -1.60
N TRP A 217 4.28 -24.56 -1.76
CA TRP A 217 4.21 -25.69 -0.87
C TRP A 217 5.59 -26.32 -0.74
N GLY A 218 5.85 -27.02 0.34
CA GLY A 218 7.11 -27.71 0.52
C GLY A 218 7.18 -28.47 1.83
N ALA A 219 8.23 -29.29 1.96
CA ALA A 219 8.52 -30.06 3.16
C ALA A 219 9.88 -29.64 3.74
N ARG A 220 10.03 -29.75 5.06
CA ARG A 220 11.26 -29.48 5.80
C ARG A 220 11.55 -30.68 6.71
N TYR A 221 12.83 -30.94 6.93
CA TYR A 221 13.31 -31.94 7.88
C TYR A 221 14.39 -31.29 8.74
N ARG A 222 14.29 -31.44 10.06
CA ARG A 222 15.26 -30.93 11.04
C ARG A 222 15.57 -31.98 12.09
#